data_AF-A0A382P4G1-F1
#
_entry.id   AF-A0A382P4G1-F1
#
_cell.length_a   1.000
_cell.length_b   1.000
_cell.length_c   1.000
_cell.angle_alpha   90.00
_cell.angle_beta   90.00
_cell.angle_gamma   90.00
#
_symmetry.space_group_name_H-M   'P 1'
#
loop_
_entity.id
_entity.type
_entity.pdbx_description
1 polymer ?
#
loop_
_entity_poly.entity_id
_entity_poly.type
_entity_poly.pdbx_seq_one_letter_code
_entity_poly.pdbx_strand_id
1 'polypeptide(L)'
;MLQSRHNEGRPASSFPSGEESPNSYIFENWFDSKLARYQKVISDLVVEIDDPTQLSPAECSALVSRVADANMVIYQCRRTDVDQNSILQLAQQIGLRQLDANLGANATGLTEIRVRQTARLQRYIPYSARRLNWHTDGYYQPPSRRIRGMLLHCMRDADGGENFFIDHEIVFGL
;
A
#
# COMPACT_ATOMS: atom_id res chain seq x y z
N MET A 1 -5.84 -8.06 4.16
CA MET A 1 -5.24 -6.70 4.25
C MET A 1 -4.31 -6.65 5.45
N LEU A 2 -3.18 -5.98 5.29
CA LEU A 2 -2.32 -5.57 6.40
C LEU A 2 -1.92 -4.11 6.21
N GLN A 3 -1.83 -3.41 7.33
CA GLN A 3 -1.43 -2.00 7.41
C GLN A 3 -0.16 -1.96 8.25
N SER A 4 0.88 -1.29 7.75
CA SER A 4 2.16 -1.19 8.46
C SER A 4 2.44 0.25 8.89
N ARG A 5 2.96 0.39 10.11
CA ARG A 5 3.47 1.63 10.67
C ARG A 5 4.95 1.81 10.33
N HIS A 6 5.57 2.85 10.88
CA HIS A 6 6.98 3.17 10.68
C HIS A 6 7.89 2.01 11.11
N ASN A 7 8.76 1.52 10.21
CA ASN A 7 9.94 0.76 10.61
C ASN A 7 11.11 1.72 10.81
N GLU A 8 11.80 1.67 11.96
CA GLU A 8 13.00 2.49 12.18
C GLU A 8 13.96 2.35 10.98
N GLY A 9 14.39 3.48 10.39
CA GLY A 9 15.41 3.51 9.32
C GLY A 9 14.98 3.90 7.90
N ARG A 10 13.69 4.06 7.57
CA ARG A 10 13.28 4.63 6.25
C ARG A 10 13.03 6.13 6.38
N PRO A 11 13.76 7.00 5.65
CA PRO A 11 13.49 8.44 5.68
C PRO A 11 12.06 8.71 5.22
N ALA A 12 11.46 9.80 5.71
CA ALA A 12 10.17 10.28 5.22
C ALA A 12 10.26 10.56 3.72
N SER A 13 9.10 10.60 3.04
CA SER A 13 9.01 11.06 1.65
C SER A 13 9.84 12.33 1.48
N SER A 14 10.64 12.41 0.43
CA SER A 14 11.46 13.57 0.08
C SER A 14 10.63 14.78 -0.40
N PHE A 15 9.33 14.80 -0.07
CA PHE A 15 8.49 15.98 -0.25
C PHE A 15 9.12 17.15 0.49
N PRO A 16 9.34 18.29 -0.18
CA PRO A 16 9.74 19.51 0.49
C PRO A 16 8.66 19.86 1.53
N SER A 17 9.00 19.80 2.81
CA SER A 17 8.09 20.21 3.89
C SER A 17 7.84 21.71 3.79
N GLY A 18 6.56 22.09 3.71
CA GLY A 18 6.09 23.43 3.33
C GLY A 18 6.28 24.55 4.35
N GLU A 19 7.45 24.70 4.95
CA GLU A 19 7.83 25.95 5.61
C GLU A 19 8.97 26.61 4.82
N GLU A 20 8.64 27.79 4.28
CA GLU A 20 9.42 28.71 3.43
C GLU A 20 9.41 28.44 1.91
N SER A 21 8.90 29.42 1.14
CA SER A 21 9.07 29.50 -0.32
C SER A 21 10.10 30.58 -0.67
N PRO A 22 10.89 30.43 -1.77
CA PRO A 22 10.87 29.35 -2.73
C PRO A 22 12.21 28.58 -2.73
N ASN A 23 12.10 27.30 -3.01
CA ASN A 23 12.92 26.84 -4.10
C ASN A 23 11.97 26.13 -5.06
N SER A 24 11.14 26.92 -5.76
CA SER A 24 10.26 26.44 -6.81
C SER A 24 11.06 25.63 -7.82
N TYR A 25 12.30 26.03 -8.09
CA TYR A 25 13.27 25.27 -8.87
C TYR A 25 13.61 23.90 -8.28
N ILE A 26 13.76 23.75 -6.95
CA ILE A 26 13.96 22.43 -6.32
C ILE A 26 12.69 21.59 -6.44
N PHE A 27 11.52 22.18 -6.20
CA PHE A 27 10.24 21.48 -6.33
C PHE A 27 10.01 21.03 -7.78
N GLU A 28 10.16 21.91 -8.76
CA GLU A 28 10.02 21.66 -10.19
C GLU A 28 10.97 20.55 -10.63
N ASN A 29 12.26 20.64 -10.33
CA ASN A 29 13.23 19.59 -10.70
C ASN A 29 12.91 18.24 -10.05
N TRP A 30 12.52 18.25 -8.77
CA TRP A 30 12.11 17.05 -8.06
C TRP A 30 10.83 16.46 -8.66
N PHE A 31 9.85 17.30 -8.98
CA PHE A 31 8.56 16.91 -9.52
C PHE A 31 8.71 16.37 -10.94
N ASP A 32 9.45 17.04 -11.82
CA ASP A 32 9.77 16.56 -13.16
C ASP A 32 10.45 15.20 -13.10
N SER A 33 11.42 15.04 -12.20
CA SER A 33 12.10 13.76 -11.99
C SER A 33 11.14 12.67 -11.49
N LYS A 34 10.24 13.00 -10.55
CA LYS A 34 9.24 12.07 -10.03
C LYS A 34 8.21 11.70 -11.10
N LEU A 35 7.69 12.67 -11.83
CA LEU A 35 6.71 12.50 -12.89
C LEU A 35 7.26 11.62 -14.02
N ALA A 36 8.52 11.83 -14.43
CA ALA A 36 9.17 11.00 -15.44
C ALA A 36 9.30 9.53 -14.98
N ARG A 37 9.67 9.29 -13.71
CA ARG A 37 9.72 7.92 -13.15
C ARG A 37 8.34 7.31 -13.03
N TYR A 38 7.37 8.07 -12.53
CA TYR A 38 5.97 7.66 -12.41
C TYR A 38 5.39 7.24 -13.76
N GLN A 39 5.52 8.06 -14.80
CA GLN A 39 5.02 7.78 -16.15
C GLN A 39 5.62 6.50 -16.74
N LYS A 40 6.91 6.25 -16.47
CA LYS A 40 7.58 5.02 -16.92
C LYS A 40 7.07 3.78 -16.20
N VAL A 41 6.85 3.86 -14.89
CA VAL A 41 6.47 2.70 -14.06
C VAL A 41 4.97 2.39 -14.15
N ILE A 42 4.11 3.41 -14.22
CA ILE A 42 2.65 3.22 -14.15
C ILE A 42 2.10 2.40 -15.32
N SER A 43 2.78 2.41 -16.47
CA SER A 43 2.43 1.56 -17.62
C SER A 43 2.78 0.08 -17.45
N ASP A 44 3.63 -0.26 -16.48
CA ASP A 44 4.08 -1.64 -16.18
C ASP A 44 4.17 -1.87 -14.66
N LEU A 45 3.01 -1.80 -14.02
CA LEU A 45 2.90 -1.84 -12.55
C LEU A 45 2.90 -3.28 -11.99
N VAL A 46 2.80 -4.29 -12.85
CA VAL A 46 2.66 -5.69 -12.45
C VAL A 46 4.02 -6.33 -12.23
N VAL A 47 4.19 -7.05 -11.12
CA VAL A 47 5.35 -7.89 -10.84
C VAL A 47 4.87 -9.30 -10.57
N GLU A 48 5.29 -10.24 -11.41
CA GLU A 48 5.09 -11.65 -11.12
C GLU A 48 6.06 -12.10 -10.02
N ILE A 49 5.54 -12.87 -9.06
CA ILE A 49 6.33 -13.52 -8.02
C ILE A 49 6.04 -15.02 -8.01
N ASP A 50 7.08 -15.83 -7.83
CA ASP A 50 6.97 -17.28 -7.80
C ASP A 50 6.46 -17.78 -6.43
N ASP A 51 7.14 -17.39 -5.34
CA ASP A 51 6.78 -17.80 -3.97
C ASP A 51 6.74 -16.60 -3.00
N PRO A 52 5.57 -16.22 -2.46
CA PRO A 52 5.43 -15.10 -1.52
C PRO A 52 6.15 -15.34 -0.19
N THR A 53 6.50 -16.59 0.14
CA THR A 53 7.29 -16.90 1.34
C THR A 53 8.79 -16.76 1.14
N GLN A 54 9.26 -16.68 -0.11
CA GLN A 54 10.67 -16.63 -0.44
C GLN A 54 10.91 -15.85 -1.75
N LEU A 55 10.84 -14.52 -1.67
CA LEU A 55 11.17 -13.65 -2.79
C LEU A 55 12.65 -13.78 -3.15
N SER A 56 12.92 -13.94 -4.45
CA SER A 56 14.23 -13.71 -5.01
C SER A 56 14.65 -12.23 -4.83
N PRO A 57 15.97 -11.95 -4.86
CA PRO A 57 16.45 -10.56 -4.84
C PRO A 57 15.87 -9.70 -5.98
N ALA A 58 15.64 -10.31 -7.15
CA ALA A 58 15.08 -9.62 -8.31
C ALA A 58 13.61 -9.23 -8.09
N GLU A 59 12.78 -10.15 -7.59
CA GLU A 59 11.36 -9.88 -7.28
C GLU A 59 11.24 -8.82 -6.19
N CYS A 60 12.02 -8.95 -5.11
CA CYS A 60 12.02 -7.96 -4.02
C CYS A 60 12.40 -6.56 -4.53
N SER A 61 13.46 -6.46 -5.34
CA SER A 61 13.89 -5.21 -5.95
C SER A 61 12.81 -4.63 -6.88
N ALA A 62 12.17 -5.47 -7.69
CA ALA A 62 11.10 -5.06 -8.62
C ALA A 62 9.87 -4.52 -7.87
N LEU A 63 9.48 -5.14 -6.75
CA LEU A 63 8.36 -4.67 -5.91
C LEU A 63 8.70 -3.32 -5.26
N VAL A 64 9.86 -3.23 -4.60
CA VAL A 64 10.24 -2.04 -3.83
C VAL A 64 10.49 -0.82 -4.74
N SER A 65 11.11 -1.02 -5.90
CA SER A 65 11.36 0.06 -6.87
C SER A 65 10.06 0.64 -7.43
N ARG A 66 9.09 -0.21 -7.81
CA ARG A 66 7.78 0.27 -8.31
C ARG A 66 7.02 1.06 -7.25
N VAL A 67 7.02 0.60 -6.00
CA VAL A 67 6.42 1.38 -4.90
C VAL A 67 7.15 2.71 -4.70
N ALA A 68 8.48 2.77 -4.86
CA ALA A 68 9.22 4.02 -4.71
C ALA A 68 8.92 5.03 -5.83
N ASP A 69 8.70 4.56 -7.06
CA ASP A 69 8.52 5.41 -8.24
C ASP A 69 7.05 5.74 -8.53
N ALA A 70 6.12 4.85 -8.17
CA ALA A 70 4.69 4.98 -8.46
C ALA A 70 3.78 4.98 -7.22
N ASN A 71 4.34 4.92 -6.01
CA ASN A 71 3.62 4.81 -4.73
C ASN A 71 2.76 3.54 -4.59
N MET A 72 2.87 2.60 -5.55
CA MET A 72 2.13 1.35 -5.56
C MET A 72 2.80 0.30 -6.47
N VAL A 73 2.39 -0.95 -6.30
CA VAL A 73 2.75 -2.08 -7.17
C VAL A 73 1.61 -3.09 -7.14
N ILE A 74 1.37 -3.78 -8.25
CA ILE A 74 0.47 -4.94 -8.31
C ILE A 74 1.35 -6.18 -8.40
N TYR A 75 1.25 -7.10 -7.45
CA TYR A 75 1.95 -8.38 -7.58
C TYR A 75 0.99 -9.47 -8.04
N GLN A 76 1.50 -10.40 -8.83
CA GLN A 76 0.80 -11.60 -9.23
C GLN A 76 1.57 -12.81 -8.74
N CYS A 77 0.95 -13.60 -7.87
CA CYS A 77 1.56 -14.80 -7.33
C CYS A 77 1.28 -15.98 -8.25
N ARG A 78 2.32 -16.68 -8.72
CA ARG A 78 2.16 -17.88 -9.54
C ARG A 78 1.73 -19.09 -8.71
N ARG A 79 2.22 -19.17 -7.48
CA ARG A 79 1.79 -20.17 -6.49
C ARG A 79 0.32 -19.96 -6.13
N THR A 80 -0.48 -21.02 -6.11
CA THR A 80 -1.94 -20.95 -5.93
C THR A 80 -2.41 -21.23 -4.50
N ASP A 81 -1.58 -21.87 -3.68
CA ASP A 81 -1.86 -22.23 -2.27
C ASP A 81 -1.34 -21.14 -1.31
N VAL A 82 -1.67 -19.88 -1.60
CA VAL A 82 -1.32 -18.73 -0.77
C VAL A 82 -2.25 -18.66 0.43
N ASP A 83 -1.67 -18.65 1.63
CA ASP A 83 -2.38 -18.55 2.90
C ASP A 83 -2.00 -17.28 3.68
N GLN A 84 -2.60 -17.10 4.86
CA GLN A 84 -2.31 -15.93 5.71
C GLN A 84 -0.82 -15.83 6.10
N ASN A 85 -0.16 -16.96 6.37
CA ASN A 85 1.25 -16.97 6.71
C ASN A 85 2.11 -16.52 5.53
N SER A 86 1.78 -16.96 4.32
CA SER A 86 2.43 -16.55 3.08
C SER A 86 2.40 -15.04 2.89
N ILE A 87 1.25 -14.41 3.18
CA ILE A 87 1.09 -12.96 3.10
C ILE A 87 1.88 -12.21 4.19
N LEU A 88 1.98 -12.75 5.40
CA LEU A 88 2.80 -12.17 6.46
C LEU A 88 4.29 -12.22 6.11
N GLN A 89 4.76 -13.34 5.55
CA GLN A 89 6.15 -13.47 5.09
C GLN A 89 6.45 -12.51 3.94
N LEU A 90 5.55 -12.38 2.96
CA LEU A 90 5.68 -11.41 1.88
C LEU A 90 5.82 -9.99 2.43
N ALA A 91 4.92 -9.60 3.35
CA ALA A 91 4.95 -8.29 4.00
C ALA A 91 6.28 -8.02 4.69
N GLN A 92 6.79 -8.98 5.46
CA GLN A 92 8.07 -8.84 6.17
C GLN A 92 9.26 -8.64 5.21
N GLN A 93 9.29 -9.38 4.11
CA GLN A 93 10.36 -9.33 3.10
C GLN A 93 10.43 -7.98 2.39
N ILE A 94 9.29 -7.35 2.11
CA ILE A 94 9.21 -6.01 1.50
C ILE A 94 9.23 -4.86 2.52
N GLY A 95 9.44 -5.16 3.81
CA GLY A 95 9.62 -4.17 4.86
C GLY A 95 8.35 -3.67 5.54
N LEU A 96 7.23 -4.38 5.45
CA LEU A 96 6.02 -4.12 6.25
C LEU A 96 6.06 -4.97 7.52
N ARG A 97 6.76 -4.48 8.56
CA ARG A 97 7.08 -5.29 9.76
C ARG A 97 6.23 -4.94 10.98
N GLN A 98 5.99 -3.65 11.23
CA GLN A 98 5.15 -3.22 12.34
C GLN A 98 3.68 -3.14 11.90
N LEU A 99 2.93 -4.22 12.07
CA LEU A 99 1.52 -4.27 11.65
C LEU A 99 0.60 -3.53 12.63
N ASP A 100 -0.42 -2.85 12.11
CA ASP A 100 -1.45 -2.19 12.91
C ASP A 100 -2.49 -3.20 13.39
N ALA A 101 -2.68 -3.29 14.71
CA ALA A 101 -3.78 -4.02 15.32
C ALA A 101 -5.07 -3.18 15.28
N ASN A 102 -5.61 -2.98 14.07
CA ASN A 102 -6.89 -2.28 13.91
C ASN A 102 -8.05 -3.13 14.48
N LEU A 103 -9.24 -2.53 14.63
CA LEU A 103 -10.42 -3.22 15.19
C LEU A 103 -10.84 -4.48 14.42
N GLY A 104 -10.42 -4.60 13.16
CA GLY A 104 -10.72 -5.70 12.25
C GLY A 104 -9.63 -6.76 12.17
N ALA A 105 -8.49 -6.53 12.81
CA ALA A 105 -7.32 -7.38 12.72
C ALA A 105 -7.47 -8.61 13.62
N ASN A 106 -7.04 -9.76 13.11
CA ASN A 106 -6.86 -10.96 13.90
C ASN A 106 -5.60 -10.83 14.80
N ALA A 107 -5.28 -11.90 15.53
CA ALA A 107 -4.11 -11.94 16.42
C ALA A 107 -2.76 -11.70 15.71
N THR A 108 -2.71 -11.84 14.38
CA THR A 108 -1.50 -11.64 13.57
C THR A 108 -1.45 -10.25 12.91
N GLY A 109 -2.41 -9.36 13.18
CA GLY A 109 -2.49 -8.04 12.53
C GLY A 109 -3.12 -8.05 11.14
N LEU A 110 -3.64 -9.19 10.67
CA LEU A 110 -4.31 -9.32 9.38
C LEU A 110 -5.80 -8.99 9.51
N THR A 111 -6.29 -8.12 8.64
CA THR A 111 -7.72 -7.82 8.49
C THR A 111 -8.28 -8.55 7.27
N GLU A 112 -9.29 -9.39 7.50
CA GLU A 112 -10.10 -9.98 6.43
C GLU A 112 -11.15 -8.99 5.95
N ILE A 113 -11.01 -8.53 4.70
CA ILE A 113 -12.03 -7.71 4.04
C ILE A 113 -13.01 -8.63 3.36
N ARG A 114 -14.21 -8.75 3.92
CA ARG A 114 -15.33 -9.50 3.35
C ARG A 114 -16.63 -9.02 3.94
N VAL A 115 -17.72 -9.12 3.19
CA VAL A 115 -19.06 -8.82 3.70
C VAL A 115 -19.37 -9.72 4.90
N ARG A 116 -19.72 -9.12 6.06
CA ARG A 116 -20.13 -9.85 7.27
C ARG A 116 -21.59 -9.55 7.58
N GLN A 117 -22.33 -10.57 7.99
CA GLN A 117 -23.78 -10.47 8.28
C GLN A 117 -24.09 -10.05 9.73
N THR A 118 -23.09 -9.85 10.58
CA THR A 118 -23.30 -9.43 11.97
C THR A 118 -23.55 -7.92 12.08
N ALA A 119 -24.66 -7.55 12.74
CA ALA A 119 -25.17 -6.17 12.82
C ALA A 119 -24.17 -5.12 13.37
N ARG A 120 -23.19 -5.54 14.19
CA ARG A 120 -22.18 -4.66 14.79
C ARG A 120 -21.06 -4.26 13.81
N LEU A 121 -20.73 -5.13 12.84
CA LEU A 121 -19.61 -4.92 11.91
C LEU A 121 -20.05 -4.28 10.59
N GLN A 122 -21.32 -4.41 10.18
CA GLN A 122 -21.86 -3.75 8.97
C GLN A 122 -21.81 -2.22 9.00
N ARG A 123 -21.68 -1.62 10.19
CA ARG A 123 -21.50 -0.17 10.33
C ARG A 123 -20.11 0.31 9.92
N TYR A 124 -19.15 -0.60 9.79
CA TYR A 124 -17.80 -0.30 9.32
C TYR A 124 -17.67 -0.71 7.85
N ILE A 125 -17.15 0.22 7.04
CA ILE A 125 -17.18 0.13 5.59
C ILE A 125 -16.34 -1.05 4.99
N PRO A 126 -15.34 -1.68 5.66
CA PRO A 126 -14.72 -2.89 5.09
C PRO A 126 -15.59 -4.17 5.15
N TYR A 127 -16.78 -4.13 5.79
CA TYR A 127 -17.63 -5.31 6.00
C TYR A 127 -19.01 -5.23 5.35
N SER A 128 -19.23 -4.25 4.47
CA SER A 128 -20.46 -4.09 3.70
C SER A 128 -20.15 -4.12 2.20
N ALA A 129 -21.16 -4.40 1.36
CA ALA A 129 -21.02 -4.32 -0.10
C ALA A 129 -21.17 -2.89 -0.66
N ARG A 130 -21.12 -1.87 0.21
CA ARG A 130 -21.24 -0.47 -0.22
C ARG A 130 -19.91 0.02 -0.77
N ARG A 131 -19.98 0.88 -1.79
CA ARG A 131 -18.81 1.56 -2.34
C ARG A 131 -18.10 2.37 -1.26
N LEU A 132 -16.77 2.29 -1.25
CA LEU A 132 -15.89 3.18 -0.49
C LEU A 132 -15.64 4.47 -1.27
N ASN A 133 -15.70 5.60 -0.58
CA ASN A 133 -15.24 6.89 -1.13
C ASN A 133 -13.72 7.01 -1.01
N TRP A 134 -13.14 8.01 -1.69
CA TRP A 134 -11.72 8.34 -1.57
C TRP A 134 -11.31 8.61 -0.12
N HIS A 135 -10.25 7.96 0.34
CA HIS A 135 -9.67 8.14 1.68
C HIS A 135 -8.22 7.64 1.70
N THR A 136 -7.48 8.01 2.75
CA THR A 136 -6.16 7.48 3.06
C THR A 136 -6.21 6.74 4.39
N ASP A 137 -5.96 5.44 4.41
CA ASP A 137 -6.10 4.65 5.63
C ASP A 137 -5.25 5.17 6.80
N GLY A 138 -5.89 5.26 7.97
CA GLY A 138 -5.26 5.79 9.18
C GLY A 138 -5.15 7.32 9.25
N TYR A 139 -5.84 8.09 8.40
CA TYR A 139 -5.83 9.57 8.46
C TYR A 139 -6.32 10.13 9.81
N TYR A 140 -7.12 9.36 10.54
CA TYR A 140 -7.63 9.69 11.88
C TYR A 140 -6.64 9.35 13.01
N GLN A 141 -5.51 8.72 12.69
CA GLN A 141 -4.53 8.23 13.65
C GLN A 141 -3.50 9.33 13.98
N PRO A 142 -3.05 9.49 15.24
CA PRO A 142 -2.00 10.45 15.57
C PRO A 142 -0.68 10.11 14.84
N PRO A 143 0.24 11.08 14.66
CA PRO A 143 1.50 10.88 13.94
C PRO A 143 2.31 9.67 14.41
N SER A 144 2.31 9.38 15.72
CA SER A 144 2.99 8.24 16.34
C SER A 144 2.44 6.86 15.92
N ARG A 145 1.26 6.83 15.31
CA ARG A 145 0.58 5.61 14.85
C ARG A 145 0.22 5.66 13.36
N ARG A 146 0.85 6.57 12.61
CA ARG A 146 0.59 6.75 11.17
C ARG A 146 0.82 5.45 10.40
N ILE A 147 -0.14 5.07 9.57
CA ILE A 147 0.01 4.00 8.59
C ILE A 147 0.89 4.52 7.44
N ARG A 148 1.93 3.77 7.09
CA ARG A 148 2.93 4.13 6.07
C ARG A 148 2.98 3.19 4.88
N GLY A 149 2.24 2.10 4.94
CA GLY A 149 2.15 1.14 3.84
C GLY A 149 1.02 0.16 4.09
N MET A 150 0.52 -0.40 2.99
CA MET A 150 -0.51 -1.42 3.01
C MET A 150 -0.17 -2.53 2.02
N LEU A 151 -0.59 -3.74 2.35
CA LEU A 151 -0.66 -4.84 1.41
C LEU A 151 -2.09 -5.38 1.39
N LEU A 152 -2.67 -5.37 0.20
CA LEU A 152 -3.96 -5.95 -0.12
C LEU A 152 -3.69 -7.22 -0.94
N HIS A 153 -4.33 -8.32 -0.53
CA HIS A 153 -4.26 -9.60 -1.23
C HIS A 153 -5.68 -10.05 -1.53
N CYS A 154 -5.95 -10.34 -2.80
CA CYS A 154 -7.23 -10.88 -3.25
C CYS A 154 -7.19 -12.41 -3.13
N MET A 155 -7.80 -12.96 -2.09
CA MET A 155 -7.95 -14.42 -1.92
C MET A 155 -8.99 -15.01 -2.89
N ARG A 156 -9.99 -14.22 -3.25
CA ARG A 156 -11.08 -14.59 -4.14
C ARG A 156 -11.62 -13.33 -4.80
N ASP A 157 -11.76 -13.37 -6.11
CA ASP A 157 -12.37 -12.33 -6.90
C ASP A 157 -13.88 -12.22 -6.62
N ALA A 158 -14.45 -11.13 -7.10
CA ALA A 158 -15.87 -10.86 -7.03
C ALA A 158 -16.32 -10.24 -8.36
N ASP A 159 -17.62 -10.31 -8.63
CA ASP A 159 -18.24 -9.46 -9.65
C ASP A 159 -18.30 -8.04 -9.08
N GLY A 160 -17.42 -7.17 -9.59
CA GLY A 160 -17.07 -5.88 -9.00
C GLY A 160 -15.95 -5.96 -7.95
N GLY A 161 -15.80 -4.90 -7.15
CA GLY A 161 -14.75 -4.83 -6.12
C GLY A 161 -13.42 -4.29 -6.64
N GLU A 162 -13.46 -3.60 -7.78
CA GLU A 162 -12.35 -2.85 -8.34
C GLU A 162 -11.90 -1.78 -7.36
N ASN A 163 -10.58 -1.62 -7.27
CA ASN A 163 -9.96 -0.60 -6.45
C ASN A 163 -9.41 0.50 -7.35
N PHE A 164 -9.64 1.74 -6.95
CA PHE A 164 -9.06 2.92 -7.60
C PHE A 164 -8.01 3.51 -6.67
N PHE A 165 -6.85 3.84 -7.23
CA PHE A 165 -5.73 4.41 -6.50
C PHE A 165 -5.26 5.65 -7.23
N ILE A 166 -4.78 6.63 -6.46
CA ILE A 166 -4.21 7.88 -6.96
C ILE A 166 -2.95 8.15 -6.15
N ASP A 167 -1.88 8.53 -6.84
CA ASP A 167 -0.72 9.10 -6.16
C ASP A 167 -0.98 10.59 -5.89
N HIS A 168 -1.24 10.92 -4.62
CA HIS A 168 -1.48 12.29 -4.16
C HIS A 168 -0.34 13.25 -4.51
N GLU A 169 0.89 12.75 -4.60
CA GLU A 169 2.07 13.55 -4.92
C GLU A 169 2.08 13.99 -6.39
N ILE A 170 1.59 13.11 -7.27
CA ILE A 170 1.41 13.43 -8.70
C ILE A 170 0.26 14.41 -8.87
N VAL A 171 -0.87 14.17 -8.22
CA VAL A 171 -2.03 15.08 -8.30
C VAL A 171 -1.71 16.46 -7.74
N PHE A 172 -0.91 16.54 -6.68
CA PHE A 172 -0.53 17.83 -6.09
C PHE A 172 0.32 18.71 -7.03
N GLY A 173 1.16 18.11 -7.87
CA GLY A 173 2.05 18.86 -8.77
C GLY A 173 1.48 19.13 -10.17
N LEU A 174 0.34 18.54 -10.53
CA LEU A 174 -0.40 18.84 -11.77
C LEU A 174 -1.31 20.07 -11.60
#